data_AF-A0A956KSM6-F1
#
_entry.id   AF-A0A956KSM6-F1
#
_cell.length_a   1.000
_cell.length_b   1.000
_cell.length_c   1.000
_cell.angle_alpha   90.00
_cell.angle_beta   90.00
_cell.angle_gamma   90.00
#
_symmetry.space_group_name_H-M   'P 1'
#
loop_
_entity.id
_entity.type
_entity.pdbx_description
1 polymer ?
#
loop_
_entity_poly.entity_id
_entity_poly.type
_entity_poly.pdbx_seq_one_letter_code
_entity_poly.pdbx_strand_id
1 'polypeptide(L)'
;TGVTLFSTLGIHGYYAPPGLHLVDGYALADPLLARLPPIRRVEWKPGHLSRKIPEGYIETLAGDPWQVQIEDPAVAELYRTVALVHLAPIFAPGRAKAILALMSGRAAAAIDPRRYALAELVEIDERRLARRRSSLRFRDAGFELRLTPDSSEPLALALSPGQRYSLRFYVDQDLRERRVLDVPGEVGGPPATVTIPRPADADRLHVMPLTMHGQRSLELARGG
;
A
#
# COMPACT_ATOMS: atom_id res chain seq x y z
N THR A 1 -4.01 8.00 -27.19
CA THR A 1 -3.67 6.58 -27.44
C THR A 1 -4.48 5.69 -26.51
N GLY A 2 -4.84 4.46 -26.90
CA GLY A 2 -5.48 3.53 -25.97
C GLY A 2 -4.50 3.10 -24.86
N VAL A 3 -4.93 3.10 -23.61
CA VAL A 3 -4.14 2.62 -22.46
C VAL A 3 -4.95 1.58 -21.71
N THR A 4 -4.33 0.47 -21.29
CA THR A 4 -5.02 -0.52 -20.46
C THR A 4 -4.10 -1.09 -19.40
N LEU A 5 -4.64 -1.25 -18.19
CA LEU A 5 -3.98 -1.89 -17.06
C LEU A 5 -4.14 -3.41 -17.13
N PHE A 6 -3.03 -4.14 -17.07
CA PHE A 6 -2.99 -5.59 -16.98
C PHE A 6 -1.86 -6.04 -16.06
N SER A 7 -2.04 -7.16 -15.36
CA SER A 7 -1.02 -7.71 -14.46
C SER A 7 -0.37 -9.00 -15.00
N THR A 8 -0.78 -9.51 -16.16
CA THR A 8 -0.25 -10.74 -16.75
C THR A 8 0.22 -10.49 -18.18
N LEU A 9 1.21 -9.62 -18.34
CA LEU A 9 1.62 -9.09 -19.64
C LEU A 9 2.10 -10.12 -20.68
N GLY A 10 2.49 -11.34 -20.29
CA GLY A 10 3.04 -12.34 -21.21
C GLY A 10 2.15 -12.61 -22.43
N ILE A 11 1.02 -13.28 -22.23
CA ILE A 11 0.11 -13.61 -23.35
C ILE A 11 -0.70 -12.40 -23.81
N HIS A 12 -1.08 -11.51 -22.89
CA HIS A 12 -1.87 -10.33 -23.23
C HIS A 12 -1.09 -9.32 -24.08
N GLY A 13 0.19 -9.12 -23.79
CA GLY A 13 1.08 -8.28 -24.59
C GLY A 13 1.34 -8.86 -25.97
N TYR A 14 1.46 -10.19 -26.08
CA TYR A 14 1.63 -10.86 -27.37
C TYR A 14 0.44 -10.66 -28.32
N TYR A 15 -0.79 -10.73 -27.80
CA TYR A 15 -2.02 -10.54 -28.60
C TYR A 15 -2.52 -9.09 -28.63
N ALA A 16 -1.84 -8.15 -27.98
CA ALA A 16 -2.25 -6.76 -27.98
C ALA A 16 -2.12 -6.15 -29.38
N PRO A 17 -3.10 -5.32 -29.82
CA PRO A 17 -2.98 -4.64 -31.10
C PRO A 17 -1.81 -3.66 -31.09
N PRO A 18 -1.15 -3.44 -32.24
CA PRO A 18 -0.09 -2.45 -32.36
C PRO A 18 -0.54 -1.06 -31.88
N GLY A 19 0.31 -0.39 -31.10
CA GLY A 19 0.05 0.95 -30.58
C GLY A 19 -0.78 1.01 -29.30
N LEU A 20 -1.29 -0.11 -28.76
CA LEU A 20 -1.87 -0.15 -27.42
C LEU A 20 -0.77 -0.02 -26.36
N HIS A 21 -0.92 0.94 -25.44
CA HIS A 21 -0.03 1.04 -24.29
C HIS A 21 -0.55 0.16 -23.15
N LEU A 22 0.26 -0.80 -22.71
CA LEU A 22 -0.05 -1.68 -21.60
C LEU A 22 0.65 -1.22 -20.34
N VAL A 23 -0.11 -0.95 -19.29
CA VAL A 23 0.41 -0.65 -17.95
C VAL A 23 0.48 -1.95 -17.15
N ASP A 24 1.67 -2.28 -16.65
CA ASP A 24 1.91 -3.49 -15.87
C ASP A 24 1.57 -3.28 -14.38
N GLY A 25 0.47 -3.85 -13.91
CA GLY A 25 0.09 -3.78 -12.50
C GLY A 25 1.07 -4.44 -11.53
N TYR A 26 1.91 -5.38 -11.97
CA TYR A 26 3.00 -5.97 -11.17
C TYR A 26 4.35 -5.26 -11.40
N ALA A 27 4.37 -4.29 -12.30
CA ALA A 27 5.50 -3.42 -12.56
C ALA A 27 6.79 -4.16 -12.96
N LEU A 28 6.66 -5.26 -13.72
CA LEU A 28 7.79 -5.96 -14.32
C LEU A 28 8.26 -5.22 -15.58
N ALA A 29 7.33 -4.69 -16.37
CA ALA A 29 7.63 -3.95 -17.60
C ALA A 29 7.32 -2.44 -17.52
N ASP A 30 6.83 -1.95 -16.38
CA ASP A 30 6.45 -0.54 -16.21
C ASP A 30 7.56 0.28 -15.52
N PRO A 31 8.16 1.27 -16.19
CA PRO A 31 9.31 1.97 -15.66
C PRO A 31 8.97 2.94 -14.51
N LEU A 32 7.75 3.45 -14.41
CA LEU A 32 7.38 4.28 -13.26
C LEU A 32 7.08 3.39 -12.06
N LEU A 33 6.16 2.44 -12.23
CA LEU A 33 5.65 1.61 -11.14
C LEU A 33 6.74 0.74 -10.52
N ALA A 34 7.74 0.30 -11.31
CA ALA A 34 8.84 -0.53 -10.82
C ALA A 34 9.66 0.16 -9.72
N ARG A 35 9.60 1.50 -9.68
CA ARG A 35 10.33 2.35 -8.73
C ARG A 35 9.48 2.76 -7.52
N LEU A 36 8.20 2.40 -7.50
CA LEU A 36 7.34 2.57 -6.34
C LEU A 36 7.43 1.35 -5.41
N PRO A 37 7.15 1.51 -4.10
CA PRO A 37 7.03 0.39 -3.19
C PRO A 37 5.89 -0.58 -3.61
N PRO A 38 6.07 -1.90 -3.48
CA PRO A 38 4.98 -2.87 -3.62
C PRO A 38 3.91 -2.64 -2.56
N ILE A 39 2.65 -2.82 -2.94
CA ILE A 39 1.57 -2.97 -1.95
C ILE A 39 1.92 -4.18 -1.09
N ARG A 40 1.84 -4.01 0.24
CA ARG A 40 2.07 -5.09 1.19
C ARG A 40 1.11 -6.24 0.91
N ARG A 41 1.67 -7.45 0.82
CA ARG A 41 0.95 -8.72 0.79
C ARG A 41 1.56 -9.68 1.80
N VAL A 42 0.74 -10.31 2.62
CA VAL A 42 1.16 -11.34 3.57
C VAL A 42 1.62 -12.57 2.79
N GLU A 43 0.83 -12.99 1.82
CA GLU A 43 1.12 -14.12 0.92
C GLU A 43 1.74 -13.62 -0.40
N TRP A 44 2.92 -13.00 -0.32
CA TRP A 44 3.62 -12.51 -1.51
C TRP A 44 4.25 -13.66 -2.31
N LYS A 45 4.30 -13.49 -3.64
CA LYS A 45 4.97 -14.40 -4.56
C LYS A 45 5.97 -13.62 -5.40
N PRO A 46 7.17 -14.17 -5.66
CA PRO A 46 8.10 -13.56 -6.62
C PRO A 46 7.38 -13.24 -7.94
N GLY A 47 7.66 -12.05 -8.49
CA GLY A 47 7.06 -11.58 -9.74
C GLY A 47 5.62 -11.06 -9.66
N HIS A 48 4.90 -11.23 -8.53
CA HIS A 48 3.51 -10.78 -8.38
C HIS A 48 3.39 -9.63 -7.36
N LEU A 49 4.29 -8.66 -7.48
CA LEU A 49 4.39 -7.53 -6.56
C LEU A 49 3.55 -6.37 -7.07
N SER A 50 2.25 -6.38 -6.79
CA SER A 50 1.32 -5.34 -7.26
C SER A 50 1.72 -3.93 -6.79
N ARG A 51 1.55 -2.94 -7.67
CA ARG A 51 1.71 -1.52 -7.34
C ARG A 51 0.38 -0.82 -7.26
N LYS A 52 0.29 0.16 -6.36
CA LYS A 52 -0.78 1.15 -6.42
C LYS A 52 -0.55 1.97 -7.67
N ILE A 53 -1.55 2.05 -8.54
CA ILE A 53 -1.53 2.96 -9.69
C ILE A 53 -1.71 4.38 -9.15
N PRO A 54 -0.74 5.30 -9.37
CA PRO A 54 -0.87 6.68 -8.94
C PRO A 54 -2.08 7.34 -9.63
N GLU A 55 -2.82 8.12 -8.88
CA GLU A 55 -3.90 8.96 -9.42
C GLU A 55 -3.36 9.88 -10.53
N GLY A 56 -4.01 9.90 -11.69
CA GLY A 56 -3.58 10.69 -12.87
C GLY A 56 -2.55 10.00 -13.78
N TYR A 57 -2.04 8.82 -13.43
CA TYR A 57 -1.02 8.13 -14.22
C TYR A 57 -1.55 7.63 -15.58
N ILE A 58 -2.73 7.01 -15.57
CA ILE A 58 -3.34 6.46 -16.79
C ILE A 58 -3.70 7.59 -17.76
N GLU A 59 -4.23 8.70 -17.22
CA GLU A 59 -4.58 9.91 -17.96
C GLU A 59 -3.36 10.54 -18.61
N THR A 60 -2.23 10.60 -17.88
CA THR A 60 -0.94 11.07 -18.41
C THR A 60 -0.48 10.24 -19.61
N LEU A 61 -0.60 8.91 -19.54
CA LEU A 61 -0.21 8.03 -20.64
C LEU A 61 -1.19 8.05 -21.83
N ALA A 62 -2.48 8.26 -21.56
CA ALA A 62 -3.52 8.25 -22.59
C ALA A 62 -3.50 9.53 -23.44
N GLY A 63 -3.14 10.65 -22.82
CA GLY A 63 -2.96 11.96 -23.44
C GLY A 63 -1.54 12.16 -23.98
N ASP A 64 -0.98 13.34 -23.68
CA ASP A 64 0.42 13.67 -23.96
C ASP A 64 1.29 13.26 -22.75
N PRO A 65 2.22 12.30 -22.90
CA PRO A 65 3.11 11.86 -21.83
C PRO A 65 3.96 12.97 -21.19
N TRP A 66 4.07 14.15 -21.80
CA TRP A 66 4.78 15.30 -21.24
C TRP A 66 3.88 16.26 -20.45
N GLN A 67 2.55 16.12 -20.58
CA GLN A 67 1.55 16.86 -19.82
C GLN A 67 1.10 16.01 -18.61
N VAL A 68 1.96 16.01 -17.58
CA VAL A 68 1.79 15.17 -16.39
C VAL A 68 0.54 15.57 -15.61
N GLN A 69 -0.38 14.62 -15.45
CA GLN A 69 -1.61 14.74 -14.65
C GLN A 69 -1.54 13.98 -13.32
N ILE A 70 -0.39 13.34 -13.02
CA ILE A 70 -0.18 12.61 -11.76
C ILE A 70 -0.32 13.56 -10.57
N GLU A 71 -1.18 13.21 -9.62
CA GLU A 71 -1.52 14.08 -8.48
C GLU A 71 -0.42 14.15 -7.43
N ASP A 72 0.25 13.03 -7.13
CA ASP A 72 1.35 13.00 -6.16
C ASP A 72 2.58 13.71 -6.76
N PRO A 73 3.03 14.85 -6.19
CA PRO A 73 4.11 15.64 -6.78
C PRO A 73 5.45 14.90 -6.85
N ALA A 74 5.72 14.03 -5.87
CA ALA A 74 6.96 13.27 -5.84
C ALA A 74 6.94 12.18 -6.93
N VAL A 75 5.79 11.54 -7.16
CA VAL A 75 5.63 10.60 -8.28
C VAL A 75 5.61 11.30 -9.63
N ALA A 76 4.99 12.48 -9.73
CA ALA A 76 4.99 13.27 -10.96
C ALA A 76 6.42 13.61 -11.39
N GLU A 77 7.29 13.98 -10.44
CA GLU A 77 8.69 14.28 -10.72
C GLU A 77 9.52 13.04 -11.08
N LEU A 78 9.28 11.92 -10.37
CA LEU A 78 9.85 10.63 -10.74
C LEU A 78 9.44 10.25 -12.18
N TYR A 79 8.17 10.44 -12.54
CA TYR A 79 7.65 10.16 -13.86
C TYR A 79 8.31 11.03 -14.94
N ARG A 80 8.50 12.34 -14.72
CA ARG A 80 9.25 13.20 -15.66
C ARG A 80 10.67 12.67 -15.89
N THR A 81 11.34 12.24 -14.83
CA THR A 81 12.67 11.62 -14.92
C THR A 81 12.63 10.32 -15.74
N VAL A 82 11.63 9.47 -15.50
CA VAL A 82 11.40 8.24 -16.26
C VAL A 82 11.12 8.54 -17.73
N ALA A 83 10.22 9.46 -18.05
CA ALA A 83 9.84 9.85 -19.40
C ALA A 83 11.03 10.39 -20.18
N LEU A 84 11.90 11.20 -19.56
CA LEU A 84 13.13 11.69 -20.19
C LEU A 84 14.08 10.56 -20.61
N VAL A 85 14.14 9.47 -19.83
CA VAL A 85 14.97 8.30 -20.15
C VAL A 85 14.33 7.37 -21.17
N HIS A 86 13.01 7.22 -21.20
CA HIS A 86 12.36 6.20 -22.03
C HIS A 86 11.75 6.75 -23.33
N LEU A 87 11.32 8.02 -23.33
CA LEU A 87 10.54 8.60 -24.43
C LEU A 87 11.29 9.69 -25.21
N ALA A 88 12.24 10.37 -24.58
CA ALA A 88 12.99 11.43 -25.27
C ALA A 88 14.00 10.85 -26.29
N PRO A 89 14.53 11.68 -27.22
CA PRO A 89 15.68 11.30 -28.04
C PRO A 89 16.90 10.88 -27.19
N ILE A 90 17.72 9.98 -27.73
CA ILE A 90 18.94 9.46 -27.09
C ILE A 90 19.87 10.58 -26.57
N PHE A 91 20.02 11.68 -27.31
CA PHE A 91 20.90 12.80 -26.94
C PHE A 91 20.14 13.99 -26.36
N ALA A 92 18.92 13.79 -25.87
CA ALA A 92 18.15 14.86 -25.23
C ALA A 92 18.93 15.45 -24.03
N PRO A 93 19.00 16.79 -23.91
CA PRO A 93 19.60 17.44 -22.74
C PRO A 93 19.04 16.89 -21.43
N GLY A 94 19.92 16.63 -20.46
CA GLY A 94 19.52 16.10 -19.15
C GLY A 94 19.28 14.59 -19.08
N ARG A 95 19.22 13.86 -20.19
CA ARG A 95 18.99 12.40 -20.18
C ARG A 95 20.04 11.62 -19.38
N ALA A 96 21.33 11.95 -19.54
CA ALA A 96 22.41 11.31 -18.78
C ALA A 96 22.25 11.51 -17.26
N LYS A 97 21.87 12.71 -16.83
CA LYS A 97 21.58 13.03 -15.41
C LYS A 97 20.36 12.25 -14.92
N ALA A 98 19.33 12.10 -15.75
CA ALA A 98 18.14 11.33 -15.42
C ALA A 98 18.46 9.83 -15.25
N ILE A 99 19.25 9.25 -16.16
CA ILE A 99 19.74 7.86 -16.04
C ILE A 99 20.45 7.67 -14.70
N LEU A 100 21.41 8.53 -14.36
CA LEU A 100 22.13 8.45 -13.09
C LEU A 100 21.20 8.61 -11.87
N ALA A 101 20.21 9.50 -11.94
CA ALA A 101 19.23 9.69 -10.87
C ALA A 101 18.33 8.46 -10.68
N LEU A 102 17.95 7.75 -11.76
CA LEU A 102 17.19 6.51 -11.68
C LEU A 102 18.04 5.35 -11.15
N MET A 103 19.28 5.21 -11.61
CA MET A 103 20.18 4.12 -11.18
C MET A 103 20.61 4.24 -9.72
N SER A 104 20.78 5.47 -9.22
CA SER A 104 21.13 5.73 -7.81
C SER A 104 19.93 5.69 -6.85
N GLY A 105 18.70 5.57 -7.37
CA GLY A 105 17.47 5.68 -6.59
C GLY A 105 17.12 7.11 -6.15
N ARG A 106 17.98 8.11 -6.43
CA ARG A 106 17.76 9.52 -6.04
C ARG A 106 16.45 10.09 -6.57
N ALA A 107 16.03 9.67 -7.76
CA ALA A 107 14.77 10.13 -8.36
C ALA A 107 13.52 9.71 -7.58
N ALA A 108 13.60 8.62 -6.81
CA ALA A 108 12.48 8.13 -6.00
C ALA A 108 12.63 8.46 -4.49
N ALA A 109 13.65 9.23 -4.11
CA ALA A 109 13.97 9.48 -2.70
C ALA A 109 12.88 10.26 -1.93
N ALA A 110 12.08 11.06 -2.64
CA ALA A 110 10.99 11.83 -2.05
C ALA A 110 9.65 11.06 -2.00
N ILE A 111 9.58 9.83 -2.53
CA ILE A 111 8.37 9.02 -2.48
C ILE A 111 8.11 8.62 -1.03
N ASP A 112 6.90 8.88 -0.54
CA ASP A 112 6.46 8.35 0.75
C ASP A 112 6.25 6.83 0.62
N PRO A 113 7.12 6.00 1.22
CA PRO A 113 7.00 4.57 1.07
C PRO A 113 5.73 4.01 1.71
N ARG A 114 5.21 4.67 2.76
CA ARG A 114 4.06 4.22 3.53
C ARG A 114 2.78 4.36 2.72
N ARG A 115 2.58 5.51 2.05
CA ARG A 115 1.42 5.77 1.18
C ARG A 115 1.21 4.68 0.11
N TYR A 116 2.30 4.18 -0.48
CA TYR A 116 2.24 3.18 -1.54
C TYR A 116 2.25 1.74 -1.01
N ALA A 117 3.10 1.44 -0.03
CA ALA A 117 3.16 0.10 0.54
C ALA A 117 1.90 -0.27 1.34
N LEU A 118 1.25 0.72 1.94
CA LEU A 118 0.03 0.56 2.73
C LEU A 118 -1.18 1.19 2.03
N ALA A 119 -1.23 1.15 0.70
CA ALA A 119 -2.32 1.72 -0.10
C ALA A 119 -3.74 1.25 0.30
N GLU A 120 -3.86 0.14 1.02
CA GLU A 120 -5.12 -0.46 1.48
C GLU A 120 -5.32 -0.36 3.00
N LEU A 121 -4.55 0.50 3.66
CA LEU A 121 -4.67 0.73 5.10
C LEU A 121 -6.06 1.29 5.42
N VAL A 122 -6.71 0.70 6.41
CA VAL A 122 -7.96 1.24 6.97
C VAL A 122 -7.63 2.11 8.16
N GLU A 123 -7.90 3.41 8.08
CA GLU A 123 -7.74 4.32 9.22
C GLU A 123 -9.07 4.53 9.95
N ILE A 124 -9.04 4.45 11.28
CA ILE A 124 -10.22 4.71 12.11
C ILE A 124 -9.85 5.27 13.49
N ASP A 125 -10.67 6.16 14.03
CA ASP A 125 -10.56 6.61 15.41
C ASP A 125 -11.23 5.63 16.39
N GLU A 126 -10.63 5.45 17.57
CA GLU A 126 -11.15 4.59 18.65
C GLU A 126 -12.62 4.89 18.98
N ARG A 127 -12.96 6.16 19.18
CA ARG A 127 -14.33 6.59 19.49
C ARG A 127 -15.31 6.27 18.36
N ARG A 128 -14.85 6.29 17.10
CA ARG A 128 -15.67 5.95 15.94
C ARG A 128 -15.88 4.44 15.86
N LEU A 129 -14.83 3.65 16.12
CA LEU A 129 -14.94 2.20 16.19
C LEU A 129 -15.92 1.76 17.28
N ALA A 130 -15.85 2.37 18.47
CA ALA A 130 -16.73 2.06 19.59
C ALA A 130 -18.23 2.26 19.27
N ARG A 131 -18.56 3.21 18.38
CA ARG A 131 -19.95 3.50 17.97
C ARG A 131 -20.44 2.65 16.81
N ARG A 132 -19.55 1.89 16.14
CA ARG A 132 -19.95 1.06 15.00
C ARG A 132 -20.72 -0.16 15.44
N ARG A 133 -21.77 -0.48 14.67
CA ARG A 133 -22.58 -1.70 14.83
C ARG A 133 -22.11 -2.87 13.99
N SER A 134 -21.38 -2.60 12.90
CA SER A 134 -20.87 -3.62 11.98
C SER A 134 -19.35 -3.64 11.94
N SER A 135 -18.79 -4.83 11.65
CA SER A 135 -17.37 -5.01 11.44
C SER A 135 -16.86 -4.19 10.25
N LEU A 136 -15.59 -3.82 10.33
CA LEU A 136 -14.80 -3.27 9.25
C LEU A 136 -14.01 -4.39 8.62
N ARG A 137 -13.96 -4.41 7.29
CA ARG A 137 -13.08 -5.30 6.56
C ARG A 137 -11.76 -4.61 6.30
N PHE A 138 -10.66 -5.32 6.50
CA PHE A 138 -9.32 -4.86 6.16
C PHE A 138 -8.52 -5.98 5.48
N ARG A 139 -7.44 -5.62 4.77
CA ARG A 139 -6.57 -6.57 4.05
C ARG A 139 -5.15 -6.56 4.64
N ASP A 140 -4.16 -6.92 3.83
CA ASP A 140 -2.77 -7.12 4.23
C ASP A 140 -2.10 -5.89 4.88
N ALA A 141 -2.52 -4.68 4.48
CA ALA A 141 -2.06 -3.41 5.05
C ALA A 141 -2.55 -3.20 6.49
N GLY A 142 -3.56 -3.97 6.91
CA GLY A 142 -4.12 -3.87 8.25
C GLY A 142 -5.03 -2.67 8.44
N PHE A 143 -5.13 -2.24 9.69
CA PHE A 143 -5.82 -1.02 10.06
C PHE A 143 -4.99 -0.23 11.07
N GLU A 144 -5.18 1.08 11.07
CA GLU A 144 -4.60 1.99 12.03
C GLU A 144 -5.70 2.61 12.88
N LEU A 145 -5.56 2.43 14.19
CA LEU A 145 -6.44 2.98 15.20
C LEU A 145 -5.80 4.23 15.79
N ARG A 146 -6.42 5.39 15.62
CA ARG A 146 -6.07 6.59 16.38
C ARG A 146 -6.63 6.45 17.79
N LEU A 147 -5.73 6.44 18.77
CA LEU A 147 -6.06 6.20 20.17
C LEU A 147 -6.58 7.48 20.81
N THR A 148 -7.47 7.32 21.77
CA THR A 148 -7.92 8.45 22.60
C THR A 148 -6.75 8.91 23.46
N PRO A 149 -6.40 10.21 23.45
CA PRO A 149 -5.32 10.74 24.28
C PRO A 149 -5.58 10.48 25.77
N ASP A 150 -4.50 10.39 26.54
CA ASP A 150 -4.49 10.29 28.00
C ASP A 150 -5.29 9.11 28.59
N SER A 151 -5.59 8.09 27.78
CA SER A 151 -6.20 6.84 28.24
C SER A 151 -5.16 5.74 28.35
N SER A 152 -5.14 5.06 29.49
CA SER A 152 -4.34 3.84 29.71
C SER A 152 -5.19 2.57 29.75
N GLU A 153 -6.51 2.68 29.52
CA GLU A 153 -7.42 1.54 29.58
C GLU A 153 -7.11 0.54 28.46
N PRO A 154 -7.07 -0.78 28.74
CA PRO A 154 -6.84 -1.76 27.69
C PRO A 154 -7.85 -1.65 26.53
N LEU A 155 -7.37 -1.83 25.30
CA LEU A 155 -8.21 -1.82 24.11
C LEU A 155 -8.93 -3.16 23.97
N ALA A 156 -10.27 -3.14 23.98
CA ALA A 156 -11.07 -4.31 23.63
C ALA A 156 -11.41 -4.28 22.13
N LEU A 157 -10.79 -5.16 21.34
CA LEU A 157 -11.03 -5.28 19.90
C LEU A 157 -11.53 -6.68 19.58
N ALA A 158 -12.39 -6.82 18.58
CA ALA A 158 -12.76 -8.13 18.03
C ALA A 158 -12.09 -8.30 16.65
N LEU A 159 -11.29 -9.35 16.50
CA LEU A 159 -10.46 -9.61 15.31
C LEU A 159 -10.76 -11.00 14.75
N SER A 160 -10.60 -11.18 13.43
CA SER A 160 -10.75 -12.50 12.81
C SER A 160 -9.84 -13.56 13.48
N PRO A 161 -10.40 -14.71 13.87
CA PRO A 161 -9.65 -15.78 14.53
C PRO A 161 -8.80 -16.59 13.56
N GLY A 162 -7.92 -17.42 14.12
CA GLY A 162 -7.00 -18.26 13.36
C GLY A 162 -5.91 -17.46 12.66
N GLN A 163 -5.61 -16.26 13.14
CA GLN A 163 -4.62 -15.35 12.55
C GLN A 163 -3.60 -14.89 13.58
N ARG A 164 -2.44 -14.47 13.07
CA ARG A 164 -1.42 -13.76 13.83
C ARG A 164 -1.37 -12.32 13.38
N TYR A 165 -1.27 -11.39 14.31
CA TYR A 165 -1.22 -9.95 14.05
C TYR A 165 0.05 -9.33 14.63
N SER A 166 0.66 -8.41 13.90
CA SER A 166 1.63 -7.46 14.44
C SER A 166 0.87 -6.28 15.00
N LEU A 167 1.06 -5.99 16.27
CA LEU A 167 0.61 -4.76 16.93
C LEU A 167 1.79 -3.80 17.00
N ARG A 168 1.64 -2.58 16.48
CA ARG A 168 2.67 -1.55 16.51
C ARG A 168 2.11 -0.27 17.12
N PHE A 169 2.64 0.12 18.26
CA PHE A 169 2.27 1.34 18.95
C PHE A 169 3.22 2.46 18.57
N TYR A 170 2.66 3.62 18.29
CA TYR A 170 3.41 4.81 17.91
C TYR A 170 3.12 5.97 18.87
N VAL A 171 4.12 6.85 18.98
CA VAL A 171 4.01 8.21 19.48
C VAL A 171 4.49 9.11 18.36
N ASP A 172 3.63 9.99 17.88
CA ASP A 172 3.78 10.77 16.65
C ASP A 172 4.10 9.89 15.43
N GLN A 173 5.37 9.83 15.04
CA GLN A 173 5.88 9.01 13.93
C GLN A 173 6.80 7.89 14.41
N ASP A 174 7.18 7.88 15.69
CA ASP A 174 8.15 6.97 16.24
C ASP A 174 7.50 5.68 16.74
N LEU A 175 8.07 4.55 16.33
CA LEU A 175 7.63 3.24 16.79
C LEU A 175 8.05 3.08 18.25
N ARG A 176 7.08 3.10 19.15
CA ARG A 176 7.31 2.92 20.58
C ARG A 176 7.50 1.46 20.95
N GLU A 177 6.61 0.62 20.44
CA GLU A 177 6.57 -0.79 20.80
C GLU A 177 5.99 -1.64 19.68
N ARG A 178 6.50 -2.86 19.53
CA ARG A 178 5.95 -3.88 18.63
C ARG A 178 5.68 -5.17 19.39
N ARG A 179 4.47 -5.69 19.25
CA ARG A 179 4.05 -6.99 19.78
C ARG A 179 3.50 -7.89 18.69
N VAL A 180 3.42 -9.18 18.97
CA VAL A 180 2.70 -10.15 18.16
C VAL A 180 1.54 -10.67 18.99
N LEU A 181 0.37 -10.78 18.36
CA LEU A 181 -0.85 -11.31 18.95
C LEU A 181 -1.32 -12.49 18.12
N ASP A 182 -1.42 -13.66 18.75
CA ASP A 182 -2.09 -14.82 18.19
C ASP A 182 -3.57 -14.78 18.60
N VAL A 183 -4.47 -14.79 17.62
CA VAL A 183 -5.92 -14.85 17.89
C VAL A 183 -6.37 -16.28 17.60
N PRO A 184 -6.57 -17.12 18.63
CA PRO A 184 -6.94 -18.52 18.44
C PRO A 184 -8.35 -18.65 17.86
N GLY A 185 -8.62 -19.80 17.26
CA GLY A 185 -9.92 -20.17 16.68
C GLY A 185 -9.80 -20.62 15.23
N GLU A 186 -10.92 -21.01 14.64
CA GLU A 186 -10.97 -21.53 13.28
C GLU A 186 -10.90 -20.40 12.25
N VAL A 187 -10.11 -20.58 11.20
CA VAL A 187 -10.02 -19.61 10.09
C VAL A 187 -11.40 -19.42 9.46
N GLY A 188 -11.88 -18.18 9.40
CA GLY A 188 -13.21 -17.85 8.87
C GLY A 188 -14.34 -17.92 9.90
N GLY A 189 -14.04 -18.28 11.15
CA GLY A 189 -14.97 -18.13 12.27
C GLY A 189 -15.30 -16.65 12.57
N PRO A 190 -16.30 -16.40 13.43
CA PRO A 190 -16.66 -15.04 13.83
C PRO A 190 -15.50 -14.34 14.57
N PRO A 191 -15.38 -13.01 14.50
CA PRO A 191 -14.33 -12.27 15.19
C PRO A 191 -14.29 -12.57 16.69
N ALA A 192 -13.11 -12.87 17.22
CA ALA A 192 -12.86 -13.13 18.63
C ALA A 192 -12.43 -11.84 19.33
N THR A 193 -13.03 -11.56 20.50
CA THR A 193 -12.65 -10.42 21.34
C THR A 193 -11.30 -10.68 21.99
N VAL A 194 -10.41 -9.70 21.88
CA VAL A 194 -9.09 -9.65 22.49
C VAL A 194 -8.93 -8.35 23.27
N THR A 195 -8.26 -8.45 24.42
CA THR A 195 -7.89 -7.30 25.23
C THR A 195 -6.41 -7.00 25.03
N ILE A 196 -6.11 -5.80 24.56
CA ILE A 196 -4.76 -5.37 24.22
C ILE A 196 -4.36 -4.25 25.19
N PRO A 197 -3.41 -4.49 26.12
CA PRO A 197 -2.87 -3.43 26.95
C PRO A 197 -2.24 -2.35 26.08
N ARG A 198 -2.54 -1.07 26.32
CA ARG A 198 -1.93 0.04 25.56
C ARG A 198 -0.87 0.75 26.40
N PRO A 199 0.28 1.16 25.81
CA PRO A 199 1.15 2.15 26.44
C PRO A 199 0.39 3.46 26.66
N ALA A 200 0.60 4.13 27.80
CA ALA A 200 -0.17 5.32 28.18
C ALA A 200 0.12 6.54 27.29
N ASP A 201 1.31 6.58 26.69
CA ASP A 201 1.80 7.64 25.80
C ASP A 201 1.46 7.40 24.32
N ALA A 202 0.94 6.22 23.96
CA ALA A 202 0.69 5.87 22.56
C ALA A 202 -0.53 6.62 22.00
N ASP A 203 -0.34 7.31 20.87
CA ASP A 203 -1.42 7.98 20.14
C ASP A 203 -2.01 7.12 19.01
N ARG A 204 -1.32 6.04 18.63
CA ARG A 204 -1.69 5.23 17.48
C ARG A 204 -1.29 3.78 17.61
N LEU A 205 -2.19 2.90 17.18
CA LEU A 205 -1.97 1.47 17.07
C LEU A 205 -2.18 1.03 15.61
N HIS A 206 -1.12 0.55 14.96
CA HIS A 206 -1.20 -0.10 13.65
C HIS A 206 -1.24 -1.62 13.85
N VAL A 207 -2.34 -2.25 13.45
CA VAL A 207 -2.53 -3.70 13.50
C VAL A 207 -2.45 -4.25 12.09
N MET A 208 -1.50 -5.16 11.85
CA MET A 208 -1.32 -5.81 10.55
C MET A 208 -1.40 -7.32 10.68
N PRO A 209 -2.09 -8.02 9.76
CA PRO A 209 -2.00 -9.47 9.70
C PRO A 209 -0.58 -9.90 9.32
N LEU A 210 -0.09 -10.93 10.01
CA LEU A 210 1.13 -11.69 9.68
C LEU A 210 0.79 -13.01 8.98
N THR A 211 -0.48 -13.43 9.05
CA THR A 211 -1.05 -14.56 8.34
C THR A 211 -2.39 -14.12 7.75
N MET A 212 -2.77 -14.69 6.59
CA MET A 212 -4.11 -14.51 6.02
C MET A 212 -4.72 -15.81 5.48
N HIS A 213 -4.10 -16.98 5.68
CA HIS A 213 -4.61 -18.34 5.38
C HIS A 213 -5.72 -18.43 4.30
N GLY A 214 -5.47 -17.91 3.09
CA GLY A 214 -6.43 -17.93 1.97
C GLY A 214 -7.66 -17.00 2.08
N GLN A 215 -7.79 -16.23 3.16
CA GLN A 215 -8.80 -15.18 3.32
C GLN A 215 -8.46 -13.96 2.44
N ARG A 216 -9.47 -13.41 1.75
CA ARG A 216 -9.31 -12.17 0.97
C ARG A 216 -9.35 -10.90 1.82
N SER A 217 -9.97 -10.97 2.99
CA SER A 217 -10.13 -9.87 3.94
C SER A 217 -10.34 -10.42 5.34
N LEU A 218 -9.91 -9.67 6.36
CA LEU A 218 -10.17 -9.93 7.77
C LEU A 218 -11.11 -8.87 8.33
N GLU A 219 -11.61 -9.11 9.54
CA GLU A 219 -12.61 -8.27 10.18
C GLU A 219 -12.10 -7.66 11.49
N LEU A 220 -12.49 -6.41 11.72
CA LEU A 220 -12.30 -5.63 12.94
C LEU A 220 -13.66 -5.16 13.44
N ALA A 221 -13.96 -5.40 14.71
CA ALA A 221 -15.09 -4.78 15.41
C ALA A 221 -14.67 -4.30 16.81
N ARG A 222 -15.57 -3.57 17.48
CA ARG A 222 -15.40 -3.29 18.91
C ARG A 222 -15.41 -4.60 19.70
N GLY A 223 -14.56 -4.69 20.73
CA GLY A 223 -14.74 -5.70 21.77
C GLY A 223 -16.06 -5.46 22.50
N GLY A 224 -16.69 -6.55 22.93
CA GLY A 224 -17.99 -6.56 23.63
C GLY A 224 -18.07 -5.54 24.75
#